data_AF-T1AU07-F1
#
_entry.id   AF-T1AU07-F1
#
_cell.length_a   1.000
_cell.length_b   1.000
_cell.length_c   1.000
_cell.angle_alpha   90.00
_cell.angle_beta   90.00
_cell.angle_gamma   90.00
#
_symmetry.space_group_name_H-M   'P 1'
#
loop_
_entity.id
_entity.type
_entity.pdbx_description
1 polymer ?
#
loop_
_entity_poly.entity_id
_entity_poly.type
_entity_poly.pdbx_seq_one_letter_code
_entity_poly.pdbx_strand_id
1 'polypeptide(L)'
;RTISVWQRYETARLQPELIPTGQKHEERRRAMDDWLEETLTGDLSECPVELDDPLERAHITSTAENCTGRRCPYYERCFVVEARRQALESSLIVTNHHLLFSDWLLRQDGFSQLLPEVDAFILDEAHLLPDLATRMLSESVTQAELEHVL
;
A
#
# COMPACT_ATOMS: atom_id res chain seq x y z
N ARG A 1 1.35 7.82 -2.15
CA ARG A 1 2.37 7.15 -2.99
C ARG A 1 1.96 5.72 -3.15
N THR A 2 2.07 5.17 -4.35
CA THR A 2 1.69 3.78 -4.62
C THR A 2 2.99 3.00 -4.78
N ILE A 3 3.37 2.28 -3.72
CA ILE A 3 4.67 1.61 -3.65
C ILE A 3 4.52 0.18 -4.21
N SER A 4 5.41 -0.19 -5.12
CA SER A 4 5.56 -1.53 -5.65
C SER A 4 6.09 -2.48 -4.58
N VAL A 5 5.66 -3.74 -4.62
CA VAL A 5 6.16 -4.76 -3.69
C VAL A 5 6.78 -5.90 -4.47
N TRP A 6 8.08 -6.09 -4.28
CA TRP A 6 8.89 -7.09 -4.98
C TRP A 6 8.26 -8.48 -4.95
N GLN A 7 7.83 -8.92 -3.77
CA GLN A 7 7.15 -10.22 -3.59
C GLN A 7 5.96 -10.36 -4.54
N ARG A 8 5.15 -9.31 -4.64
CA ARG A 8 3.90 -9.33 -5.38
C ARG A 8 4.15 -9.31 -6.88
N TYR A 9 5.10 -8.50 -7.33
CA TYR A 9 5.58 -8.55 -8.70
C TYR A 9 6.11 -9.95 -9.08
N GLU A 10 6.91 -10.58 -8.21
CA GLU A 10 7.41 -11.92 -8.48
C GLU A 10 6.33 -13.00 -8.48
N THR A 11 5.32 -12.89 -7.61
CA THR A 11 4.17 -13.79 -7.65
C THR A 11 3.35 -13.57 -8.93
N ALA A 12 3.12 -12.31 -9.33
CA ALA A 12 2.33 -11.96 -10.51
C ALA A 12 2.99 -12.43 -11.81
N ARG A 13 4.32 -12.33 -11.96
CA ARG A 13 5.03 -12.82 -13.17
C ARG A 13 4.98 -14.34 -13.35
N LEU A 14 4.70 -15.09 -12.28
CA LEU A 14 4.54 -16.55 -12.34
C LEU A 14 3.11 -16.97 -12.74
N GLN A 15 2.20 -16.00 -12.91
CA GLN A 15 0.80 -16.24 -13.27
C GLN A 15 0.50 -15.59 -14.63
N PRO A 16 0.51 -16.36 -15.73
CA PRO A 16 0.30 -15.85 -17.10
C PRO A 16 -1.06 -15.17 -17.30
N GLU A 17 -2.02 -15.45 -16.41
CA GLU A 17 -3.38 -14.92 -16.44
C GLU A 17 -3.45 -13.50 -15.86
N LEU A 18 -2.45 -13.10 -15.07
CA LEU A 18 -2.35 -11.77 -14.44
C LEU A 18 -1.44 -10.82 -15.22
N ILE A 19 -0.42 -11.35 -15.88
CA ILE A 19 0.50 -10.57 -16.72
C ILE A 19 0.53 -11.26 -18.09
N PRO A 20 -0.15 -10.70 -19.11
CA PRO A 20 -0.27 -11.35 -20.41
C PRO A 20 1.11 -11.60 -21.05
N THR A 21 1.26 -12.75 -21.71
CA THR A 21 2.51 -13.14 -22.39
C THR A 21 2.54 -12.66 -23.85
N GLY A 22 3.68 -12.12 -24.30
CA GLY A 22 3.91 -11.67 -25.68
C GLY A 22 5.17 -10.83 -25.80
N GLN A 23 5.69 -10.59 -27.02
CA GLN A 23 6.96 -9.86 -27.22
C GLN A 23 6.96 -8.46 -26.58
N LYS A 24 5.86 -7.71 -26.74
CA LYS A 24 5.67 -6.39 -26.10
C LYS A 24 5.59 -6.48 -24.56
N HIS A 25 5.07 -7.58 -24.02
CA HIS A 25 4.99 -7.80 -22.58
C HIS A 25 6.33 -8.24 -21.99
N GLU A 26 7.16 -8.96 -22.74
CA GLU A 26 8.51 -9.34 -22.34
C GLU A 26 9.43 -8.11 -22.22
N GLU A 27 9.32 -7.16 -23.15
CA GLU A 27 10.03 -5.88 -23.07
C GLU A 27 9.59 -5.06 -21.85
N ARG A 28 8.27 -4.94 -21.60
CA ARG A 28 7.74 -4.30 -20.38
C ARG A 28 8.22 -4.99 -19.11
N ARG A 29 8.28 -6.33 -19.11
CA ARG A 29 8.73 -7.13 -17.98
C ARG A 29 10.18 -6.83 -17.64
N ARG A 30 11.06 -6.83 -18.64
CA ARG A 30 12.48 -6.46 -18.46
C ARG A 30 12.64 -5.04 -17.95
N ALA A 31 11.92 -4.07 -18.54
CA ALA A 31 11.98 -2.69 -18.07
C ALA A 31 11.52 -2.54 -16.61
N MET A 32 10.55 -3.35 -16.17
CA MET A 32 10.12 -3.40 -14.77
C MET A 32 11.16 -4.07 -13.87
N ASP A 33 11.76 -5.20 -14.30
CA ASP A 33 12.85 -5.88 -13.59
C ASP A 33 14.03 -4.91 -13.38
N ASP A 34 14.48 -4.24 -14.44
CA ASP A 34 15.57 -3.27 -14.43
C ASP A 34 15.25 -2.09 -13.48
N TRP A 35 14.03 -1.52 -13.57
CA TRP A 35 13.62 -0.43 -12.69
C TRP A 35 13.53 -0.85 -11.23
N LEU A 36 13.02 -2.04 -10.95
CA LEU A 36 12.93 -2.55 -9.59
C LEU A 36 14.33 -2.70 -8.96
N GLU A 37 15.33 -3.15 -9.73
CA GLU A 37 16.72 -3.27 -9.25
C GLU A 37 17.37 -1.92 -8.94
N GLU A 38 16.98 -0.84 -9.64
CA GLU A 38 17.59 0.48 -9.50
C GLU A 38 16.82 1.45 -8.58
N THR A 39 15.50 1.27 -8.42
CA THR A 39 14.67 2.21 -7.66
C THR A 39 14.99 2.19 -6.17
N LEU A 40 15.01 3.38 -5.57
CA LEU A 40 15.25 3.55 -4.14
C LEU A 40 13.95 3.50 -3.31
N THR A 41 12.81 3.84 -3.94
CA THR A 41 11.54 4.06 -3.23
C THR A 41 10.47 3.05 -3.62
N GLY A 42 10.61 2.42 -4.79
CA GLY A 42 9.56 1.60 -5.37
C GLY A 42 8.29 2.37 -5.71
N ASP A 43 8.30 3.71 -5.76
CA ASP A 43 7.10 4.48 -6.11
C ASP A 43 6.76 4.31 -7.59
N LEU A 44 5.57 3.76 -7.88
CA LEU A 44 5.14 3.52 -9.26
C LEU A 44 5.01 4.80 -10.08
N SER A 45 4.92 5.99 -9.46
CA SER A 45 4.97 7.26 -10.22
C SER A 45 6.34 7.54 -10.85
N GLU A 46 7.40 6.91 -10.34
CA GLU A 46 8.77 7.00 -10.85
C GLU A 46 9.08 5.84 -11.83
N CYS A 47 8.12 4.94 -12.05
CA CYS A 47 8.29 3.78 -12.91
C CYS A 47 8.17 4.17 -14.40
N PRO A 48 9.12 3.80 -15.26
CA PRO A 48 9.05 4.08 -16.70
C PRO A 48 8.06 3.18 -17.43
N VAL A 49 7.54 2.14 -16.78
CA VAL A 49 6.60 1.19 -17.37
C VAL A 49 5.17 1.66 -17.15
N GLU A 50 4.44 1.89 -18.24
CA GLU A 50 3.00 2.17 -18.17
C GLU A 50 2.24 0.93 -17.67
N LEU A 51 1.41 1.14 -16.65
CA LEU A 51 0.55 0.14 -16.02
C LEU A 51 -0.90 0.61 -16.09
N ASP A 52 -1.45 0.59 -17.30
CA ASP A 52 -2.79 1.14 -17.57
C ASP A 52 -3.91 0.28 -16.98
N ASP A 53 -3.67 -1.03 -16.81
CA ASP A 53 -4.63 -1.95 -16.22
C ASP A 53 -4.63 -1.82 -14.68
N PRO A 54 -5.76 -1.41 -14.07
CA PRO A 54 -5.90 -1.38 -12.61
C PRO A 54 -5.64 -2.73 -11.93
N LEU A 55 -5.95 -3.85 -12.60
CA LEU A 55 -5.70 -5.19 -12.08
C LEU A 55 -4.19 -5.45 -12.02
N GLU A 56 -3.45 -5.19 -13.10
CA GLU A 56 -1.97 -5.32 -13.11
C GLU A 56 -1.36 -4.53 -11.95
N ARG A 57 -1.80 -3.28 -11.73
CA ARG A 57 -1.34 -2.46 -10.60
C ARG A 57 -1.68 -3.06 -9.24
N ALA A 58 -2.91 -3.54 -9.04
CA ALA A 58 -3.33 -4.17 -7.78
C ALA A 58 -2.53 -5.46 -7.48
N HIS A 59 -2.09 -6.16 -8.51
CA HIS A 59 -1.29 -7.38 -8.37
C HIS A 59 0.16 -7.12 -7.98
N ILE A 60 0.72 -5.94 -8.28
CA ILE A 60 2.12 -5.62 -7.95
C ILE A 60 2.28 -4.65 -6.76
N THR A 61 1.17 -4.11 -6.24
CA THR A 61 1.14 -3.19 -5.09
C THR A 61 0.58 -3.88 -3.85
N SER A 62 0.96 -3.42 -2.67
CA SER A 62 0.47 -3.99 -1.40
C SER A 62 -0.46 -3.03 -0.67
N THR A 63 -1.49 -3.60 -0.06
CA THR A 63 -2.43 -2.95 0.86
C THR A 63 -2.20 -3.50 2.27
N ALA A 64 -2.79 -2.86 3.29
CA ALA A 64 -2.70 -3.32 4.68
C ALA A 64 -3.20 -4.77 4.84
N GLU A 65 -4.23 -5.16 4.08
CA GLU A 65 -4.88 -6.48 4.15
C GLU A 65 -4.05 -7.58 3.48
N ASN A 66 -3.27 -7.26 2.44
CA ASN A 66 -2.56 -8.26 1.64
C ASN A 66 -1.06 -8.38 1.97
N CYS A 67 -0.56 -7.54 2.88
CA CYS A 67 0.84 -7.55 3.31
C CYS A 67 1.10 -8.71 4.28
N THR A 68 2.10 -9.54 3.96
CA THR A 68 2.47 -10.70 4.81
C THR A 68 3.41 -10.33 5.97
N GLY A 69 3.83 -9.07 6.03
CA GLY A 69 4.70 -8.53 7.09
C GLY A 69 6.04 -9.26 7.16
N ARG A 70 6.49 -9.59 8.37
CA ARG A 70 7.77 -10.29 8.63
C ARG A 70 7.90 -11.67 7.97
N ARG A 71 6.79 -12.26 7.51
CA ARG A 71 6.80 -13.54 6.76
C ARG A 71 7.14 -13.35 5.28
N CYS A 72 7.23 -12.11 4.81
CA CYS A 72 7.62 -11.81 3.44
C CYS A 72 9.09 -12.25 3.20
N PRO A 73 9.37 -13.07 2.17
CA PRO A 73 10.75 -13.49 1.86
C PRO A 73 11.64 -12.31 1.44
N TYR A 74 11.03 -11.19 1.03
CA TYR A 74 11.71 -9.98 0.61
C TYR A 74 11.63 -8.85 1.65
N TYR A 75 11.33 -9.18 2.92
CA TYR A 75 11.11 -8.20 3.98
C TYR A 75 12.27 -7.19 4.10
N GLU A 76 13.53 -7.65 4.06
CA GLU A 76 14.71 -6.80 4.22
C GLU A 76 14.92 -5.80 3.08
N ARG A 77 14.43 -6.11 1.87
CA ARG A 77 14.52 -5.23 0.70
C ARG A 77 13.17 -4.64 0.29
N CYS A 78 12.17 -4.71 1.17
CA CYS A 78 10.81 -4.28 0.85
C CYS A 78 10.69 -2.77 0.99
N PHE A 79 10.38 -2.08 -0.10
CA PHE A 79 10.20 -0.62 -0.13
C PHE A 79 9.16 -0.11 0.88
N VAL A 80 8.07 -0.85 1.11
CA VAL A 80 7.04 -0.48 2.10
C VAL A 80 7.60 -0.56 3.53
N VAL A 81 8.42 -1.57 3.82
CA VAL A 81 9.06 -1.73 5.14
C VAL A 81 10.10 -0.66 5.35
N GLU A 82 10.91 -0.37 4.33
CA GLU A 82 11.92 0.68 4.39
C GLU A 82 11.28 2.07 4.54
N ALA A 83 10.21 2.37 3.79
CA ALA A 83 9.45 3.61 3.95
C ALA A 83 8.87 3.74 5.37
N ARG A 84 8.39 2.63 5.97
CA ARG A 84 7.95 2.63 7.37
C ARG A 84 9.11 2.89 8.33
N ARG A 85 10.27 2.26 8.11
CA ARG A 85 11.47 2.48 8.94
C ARG A 85 11.92 3.94 8.89
N GLN A 86 11.97 4.52 7.69
CA GLN A 86 12.28 5.94 7.51
C GLN A 86 11.26 6.84 8.21
N ALA A 87 9.96 6.53 8.12
CA ALA A 87 8.92 7.28 8.84
C ALA A 87 9.14 7.22 10.36
N LEU A 88 9.49 6.06 10.93
CA LEU A 88 9.77 5.91 12.36
C LEU A 88 11.00 6.71 12.83
N GLU A 89 11.99 6.91 11.95
CA GLU A 89 13.20 7.68 12.24
C GLU A 89 13.06 9.17 11.92
N SER A 90 11.95 9.58 11.30
CA SER A 90 11.73 10.95 10.84
C SER A 90 11.28 11.87 11.97
N SER A 91 11.86 13.07 12.04
CA SER A 91 11.41 14.12 12.97
C SER A 91 10.14 14.85 12.51
N LEU A 92 9.78 14.73 11.24
CA LEU A 92 8.58 15.32 10.65
C LEU A 92 8.00 14.37 9.61
N ILE A 93 6.70 14.11 9.69
CA ILE A 93 5.98 13.25 8.75
C ILE A 93 4.85 14.05 8.12
N VAL A 94 4.79 14.01 6.79
CA VAL A 94 3.67 14.52 6.02
C VAL A 94 2.92 13.33 5.46
N THR A 95 1.66 13.18 5.85
CA THR A 95 0.78 12.10 5.40
C THR A 95 -0.58 12.65 5.04
N ASN A 96 -1.39 11.84 4.34
CA ASN A 96 -2.79 12.16 4.15
C ASN A 96 -3.63 11.79 5.39
N HIS A 97 -4.81 12.40 5.49
CA HIS A 97 -5.76 12.11 6.56
C HIS A 97 -6.28 10.66 6.56
N HIS A 98 -6.29 10.01 5.39
CA HIS A 98 -6.74 8.62 5.28
C HIS A 98 -5.81 7.68 6.06
N LEU A 99 -4.49 7.79 5.86
CA LEU A 99 -3.52 6.97 6.59
C LEU A 99 -3.52 7.30 8.09
N LEU A 100 -3.71 8.58 8.44
CA LEU A 100 -3.85 8.99 9.84
C LEU A 100 -5.03 8.29 10.53
N PHE A 101 -6.20 8.28 9.91
CA PHE A 101 -7.38 7.61 10.48
C PHE A 101 -7.28 6.09 10.46
N SER A 102 -6.69 5.50 9.41
CA SER A 102 -6.42 4.06 9.37
C SER A 102 -5.46 3.64 10.49
N ASP A 103 -4.40 4.40 10.74
CA ASP A 103 -3.48 4.16 11.87
C ASP A 103 -4.22 4.26 13.21
N TRP A 104 -5.11 5.25 13.36
CA TRP A 104 -5.89 5.43 14.58
C TRP A 104 -6.84 4.26 14.86
N LEU A 105 -7.54 3.75 13.84
CA LEU A 105 -8.39 2.55 13.95
C LEU A 105 -7.59 1.31 14.36
N LEU A 106 -6.47 1.05 13.68
CA LEU A 106 -5.61 -0.10 13.98
C LEU A 106 -5.07 -0.07 15.43
N ARG A 107 -4.82 1.12 15.98
CA ARG A 107 -4.42 1.28 17.39
C ARG A 107 -5.54 0.89 18.36
N GLN A 108 -6.81 1.17 18.04
CA GLN A 108 -7.93 0.79 18.90
C GLN A 108 -8.10 -0.74 18.95
N ASP A 109 -7.87 -1.41 17.83
CA ASP A 109 -7.97 -2.86 17.70
C ASP A 109 -6.73 -3.62 18.22
N GLY A 110 -5.71 -2.92 18.73
CA GLY A 110 -4.49 -3.49 19.30
C GLY A 110 -3.50 -4.03 18.26
N PHE A 111 -3.61 -3.63 17.00
CA PHE A 111 -2.68 -4.02 15.93
C PHE A 111 -1.43 -3.12 15.88
N SER A 112 -0.45 -3.54 15.08
CA SER A 112 0.81 -2.79 14.85
C SER A 112 0.52 -1.38 14.34
N GLN A 113 1.10 -0.39 15.00
CA GLN A 113 1.12 1.00 14.55
C GLN A 113 1.81 1.11 13.17
N LEU A 114 1.25 1.94 12.29
CA LEU A 114 1.80 2.31 10.98
C LEU A 114 2.66 3.56 11.08
N LEU A 115 2.23 4.53 11.89
CA LEU A 115 2.92 5.81 12.13
C LEU A 115 3.60 5.80 13.53
N PRO A 116 4.72 6.51 13.73
CA PRO A 116 5.32 6.66 15.06
C PRO A 116 4.40 7.47 15.98
N GLU A 117 4.69 7.42 17.27
CA GLU A 117 4.15 8.39 18.23
C GLU A 117 4.74 9.77 17.95
N VAL A 118 3.89 10.80 17.96
CA VAL A 118 4.28 12.19 17.67
C VAL A 118 3.72 13.10 18.76
N ASP A 119 4.43 14.19 19.05
CA ASP A 119 4.04 15.14 20.09
C ASP A 119 2.88 16.05 19.66
N ALA A 120 2.71 16.27 18.35
CA ALA A 120 1.70 17.16 17.80
C ALA A 120 1.29 16.76 16.38
N PHE A 121 0.04 17.08 16.02
CA PHE A 121 -0.48 16.97 14.66
C PHE A 121 -0.81 18.36 14.12
N ILE A 122 -0.41 18.62 12.87
CA ILE A 122 -0.85 19.77 12.10
C ILE A 122 -1.83 19.25 11.05
N LEU A 123 -3.09 19.64 11.17
CA LEU A 123 -4.15 19.20 10.27
C LEU A 123 -4.43 20.31 9.27
N ASP A 124 -3.99 20.11 8.04
CA ASP A 124 -4.32 20.99 6.93
C ASP A 124 -5.77 20.75 6.50
N GLU A 125 -6.47 21.79 6.04
CA GLU A 125 -7.88 21.70 5.64
C GLU A 125 -8.78 21.02 6.69
N ALA A 126 -8.54 21.31 7.97
CA ALA A 126 -9.21 20.68 9.11
C ALA A 126 -10.75 20.76 9.06
N HIS A 127 -11.30 21.69 8.29
CA HIS A 127 -12.73 21.81 8.05
C HIS A 127 -13.34 20.59 7.34
N LEU A 128 -12.55 19.79 6.62
CA LEU A 128 -12.97 18.55 5.94
C LEU A 128 -12.95 17.32 6.85
N LEU A 129 -12.32 17.41 8.03
CA LEU A 129 -12.14 16.27 8.94
C LEU A 129 -13.46 15.65 9.41
N PRO A 130 -14.52 16.39 9.78
CA PRO A 130 -15.76 15.78 10.25
C PRO A 130 -16.39 14.83 9.22
N ASP A 131 -16.40 15.23 7.95
CA ASP A 131 -16.96 14.44 6.86
C ASP A 131 -16.10 13.21 6.55
N LEU A 132 -14.77 13.35 6.64
CA LEU A 132 -13.85 12.23 6.44
C LEU A 132 -13.92 11.22 7.60
N ALA A 133 -13.92 11.72 8.83
CA ALA A 133 -14.06 10.90 10.03
C ALA A 133 -15.36 10.11 10.01
N THR A 134 -16.48 10.76 9.67
CA THR A 134 -17.77 10.09 9.54
C THR A 134 -17.70 8.95 8.52
N ARG A 135 -17.09 9.16 7.35
CA ARG A 135 -16.98 8.11 6.33
C ARG A 135 -16.06 6.96 6.73
N MET A 136 -14.93 7.25 7.39
CA MET A 136 -13.92 6.22 7.68
C MET A 136 -14.18 5.45 8.98
N LEU A 137 -14.91 6.03 9.92
CA LEU A 137 -15.17 5.44 11.24
C LEU A 137 -16.59 4.87 11.37
N SER A 138 -17.41 5.00 10.34
CA SER A 138 -18.74 4.38 10.31
C SER A 138 -18.64 2.97 9.76
N GLU A 139 -19.28 2.03 10.45
CA GLU A 139 -19.58 0.71 9.91
C GLU A 139 -21.01 0.68 9.37
N SER A 140 -21.20 0.08 8.20
CA SER A 140 -22.51 -0.18 7.61
C SER A 140 -22.70 -1.68 7.47
N VAL A 141 -23.87 -2.18 7.88
CA VAL A 141 -24.24 -3.59 7.70
C VAL A 141 -25.38 -3.67 6.70
N THR A 142 -25.20 -4.50 5.68
CA THR A 142 -26.25 -4.82 4.71
C THR A 142 -27.08 -6.00 5.18
N GLN A 143 -28.31 -6.14 4.66
CA GLN A 143 -29.17 -7.28 5.01
C GLN A 143 -28.50 -8.63 4.71
N ALA A 144 -27.78 -8.73 3.59
CA ALA A 144 -27.10 -9.96 3.18
C ALA A 144 -25.97 -10.36 4.16
N GLU A 145 -25.25 -9.39 4.71
CA GLU A 145 -24.23 -9.64 5.74
C GLU A 145 -24.86 -10.06 7.07
N LEU A 146 -25.99 -9.45 7.44
CA LEU A 146 -26.73 -9.79 8.66
C LEU A 146 -27.26 -11.24 8.63
N GLU A 147 -27.80 -11.68 7.48
CA GLU A 147 -28.31 -13.04 7.27
C GLU A 147 -27.20 -14.12 7.31
N HIS A 148 -25.93 -13.77 7.11
CA HIS A 148 -24.81 -14.71 7.22
C HIS A 148 -24.30 -14.93 8.66
N VAL A 149 -24.66 -14.03 9.59
CA VAL A 149 -24.19 -14.06 10.98
C VAL A 149 -25.24 -14.68 11.93
N LEU A 150 -26.50 -14.77 11.51
CA LEU A 150 -27.64 -15.35 12.24
C LEU A 150 -27.93 -16.79 11.79
#